data_AF-A0A8I2B4X4-F1
#
_entry.id   AF-A0A8I2B4X4-F1
#
_cell.length_a   1.000
_cell.length_b   1.000
_cell.length_c   1.000
_cell.angle_alpha   90.00
_cell.angle_beta   90.00
_cell.angle_gamma   90.00
#
_symmetry.space_group_name_H-M   'P 1'
#
loop_
_entity.id
_entity.type
_entity.pdbx_description
1 polymer ?
#
loop_
_entity_poly.entity_id
_entity_poly.type
_entity_poly.pdbx_seq_one_letter_code
_entity_poly.pdbx_strand_id
1 'polypeptide(L)'
;EEVITDLIRNEVFSYKQLPLNLFQIQTKFRDELRPRFGVLRARAFLMKDAYSFHTSQESLQVTYDKLHAAYSAIFSRMDLDFRPVLADTGSIGGSSSHEFHVLAQRGEDDIAFSDASDHAAHVEMAEAVMPAGERAAPSEEMRVVDTP
;
A
#
# COMPACT_ATOMS: atom_id res chain seq x y z
N GLU A 1 6.51 -9.66 11.64
CA GLU A 1 5.55 -10.74 11.25
C GLU A 1 5.79 -12.02 12.08
N GLU A 2 7.00 -12.20 12.57
CA GLU A 2 7.53 -13.42 13.17
C GLU A 2 6.88 -13.74 14.52
N VAL A 3 6.70 -12.74 15.38
CA VAL A 3 6.11 -12.93 16.74
C VAL A 3 4.70 -13.48 16.67
N ILE A 4 3.84 -12.92 15.80
CA ILE A 4 2.47 -13.41 15.67
C ILE A 4 2.44 -14.79 15.02
N THR A 5 3.37 -15.06 14.10
CA THR A 5 3.47 -16.37 13.44
C THR A 5 3.93 -17.45 14.42
N ASP A 6 4.87 -17.13 15.30
CA ASP A 6 5.31 -18.00 16.38
C ASP A 6 4.19 -18.27 17.40
N LEU A 7 3.41 -17.24 17.76
CA LEU A 7 2.22 -17.41 18.59
C LEU A 7 1.23 -18.39 17.95
N ILE A 8 0.86 -18.15 16.69
CA ILE A 8 -0.13 -19.00 16.00
C ILE A 8 0.37 -20.44 15.84
N ARG A 9 1.66 -20.62 15.55
CA ARG A 9 2.28 -21.95 15.47
C ARG A 9 2.07 -22.78 16.76
N ASN A 10 2.06 -22.12 17.91
CA ASN A 10 1.95 -22.78 19.22
C ASN A 10 0.51 -22.86 19.76
N GLU A 11 -0.47 -22.16 19.17
CA GLU A 11 -1.84 -22.08 19.69
C GLU A 11 -2.90 -22.64 18.73
N VAL A 12 -2.60 -22.70 17.42
CA VAL A 12 -3.53 -23.17 16.39
C VAL A 12 -3.11 -24.55 15.90
N PHE A 13 -3.88 -25.57 16.27
CA PHE A 13 -3.59 -26.97 15.97
C PHE A 13 -4.60 -27.60 15.00
N SER A 14 -5.70 -26.91 14.69
CA SER A 14 -6.74 -27.43 13.81
C SER A 14 -7.22 -26.39 12.81
N TYR A 15 -7.48 -26.83 11.58
CA TYR A 15 -8.13 -26.03 10.54
C TYR A 15 -9.49 -25.46 10.98
N LYS A 16 -10.16 -26.09 11.97
CA LYS A 16 -11.44 -25.62 12.53
C LYS A 16 -11.32 -24.32 13.32
N GLN A 17 -10.10 -23.94 13.72
CA GLN A 17 -9.81 -22.65 14.38
C GLN A 17 -9.58 -21.53 13.36
N LEU A 18 -9.61 -21.82 12.05
CA LEU A 18 -9.39 -20.87 10.97
C LEU A 18 -10.71 -20.60 10.21
N PRO A 19 -10.90 -19.38 9.66
CA PRO A 19 -9.96 -18.27 9.63
C PRO A 19 -9.83 -17.53 10.97
N LEU A 20 -8.63 -17.02 11.24
CA LEU A 20 -8.33 -16.24 12.44
C LEU A 20 -7.71 -14.90 12.01
N ASN A 21 -8.16 -13.79 12.61
CA ASN A 21 -7.61 -12.46 12.36
C ASN A 21 -7.29 -11.80 13.69
N LEU A 22 -6.02 -11.47 13.92
CA LEU A 22 -5.52 -10.85 15.13
C LEU A 22 -4.93 -9.48 14.77
N PHE A 23 -5.12 -8.49 15.64
CA PHE A 23 -4.50 -7.19 15.48
C PHE A 23 -4.01 -6.67 16.82
N GLN A 24 -3.05 -5.74 16.75
CA GLN A 24 -2.59 -5.00 17.91
C GLN A 24 -2.48 -3.51 17.56
N ILE A 25 -2.51 -2.68 18.58
CA ILE A 25 -2.17 -1.25 18.49
C ILE A 25 -0.97 -1.06 19.39
N GLN A 26 0.21 -0.91 18.80
CA GLN A 26 1.47 -0.94 19.52
C GLN A 26 2.43 0.14 18.99
N THR A 27 3.27 0.67 19.87
CA THR A 27 4.38 1.54 19.44
C THR A 27 5.41 0.69 18.72
N LYS A 28 5.79 1.12 17.52
CA LYS A 28 6.83 0.52 16.68
C LYS A 28 8.03 1.44 16.60
N PHE A 29 9.19 0.85 16.34
CA PHE A 29 10.43 1.57 16.13
C PHE A 29 10.99 1.23 14.76
N ARG A 30 11.33 2.27 13.98
CA ARG A 30 12.06 2.16 12.72
C ARG A 30 13.24 3.12 12.78
N ASP A 31 14.43 2.63 12.46
CA ASP A 31 15.62 3.48 12.43
C ASP A 31 15.66 4.30 11.12
N GLU A 32 14.74 5.26 11.04
CA GLU A 32 14.64 6.18 9.91
C GLU A 32 15.88 7.08 9.88
N LEU A 33 16.60 7.04 8.75
CA LEU A 33 17.83 7.78 8.51
C LEU A 33 17.58 9.29 8.58
N ARG A 34 16.45 9.76 8.03
CA ARG A 34 16.08 11.17 8.00
C ARG A 34 14.65 11.40 8.51
N PRO A 35 14.43 11.41 9.83
CA PRO A 35 13.14 11.72 10.43
C PRO A 35 12.73 13.16 10.09
N ARG A 36 11.49 13.35 9.65
CA ARG A 36 10.98 14.64 9.15
C ARG A 36 9.47 14.74 9.35
N PHE A 37 8.94 15.95 9.19
CA PHE A 37 7.49 16.21 9.23
C PHE A 37 6.79 15.78 10.53
N GLY A 38 7.51 15.80 11.65
CA GLY A 38 6.96 15.47 12.96
C GLY A 38 6.47 14.02 13.03
N VAL A 39 5.17 13.85 13.31
CA VAL A 39 4.56 12.53 13.48
C VAL A 39 4.43 11.73 12.18
N LEU A 40 4.50 12.39 11.02
CA LEU A 40 4.34 11.73 9.72
C LEU A 40 5.53 10.82 9.39
N ARG A 41 6.75 11.17 9.81
CA ARG A 41 7.95 10.34 9.59
C ARG A 41 8.89 10.37 10.79
N ALA A 42 8.45 9.72 11.87
CA ALA A 42 9.18 9.58 13.13
C ALA A 42 9.86 8.19 13.27
N ARG A 43 10.81 8.09 14.21
CA ARG A 43 11.46 6.80 14.56
C ARG A 43 10.62 5.92 15.47
N ALA A 44 9.77 6.52 16.28
CA ALA A 44 8.82 5.84 17.15
C ALA A 44 7.42 6.33 16.80
N PHE A 45 6.52 5.41 16.47
CA PHE A 45 5.16 5.74 16.06
C PHE A 45 4.18 4.65 16.48
N LEU A 46 2.92 5.03 16.70
CA LEU A 46 1.85 4.09 16.99
C LEU A 46 1.36 3.47 15.69
N MET A 47 1.22 2.14 15.66
CA MET A 47 0.74 1.43 14.48
C MET A 47 -0.31 0.41 14.88
N LYS A 48 -1.34 0.29 14.04
CA LYS A 48 -2.28 -0.83 14.06
C LYS A 48 -1.88 -1.83 12.99
N ASP A 49 -1.24 -2.93 13.39
CA ASP A 49 -0.88 -4.06 12.54
C ASP A 49 -1.86 -5.22 12.77
N ALA A 50 -2.33 -5.83 11.68
CA ALA A 50 -3.26 -6.95 11.70
C ALA A 50 -2.74 -8.09 10.83
N TYR A 51 -2.99 -9.32 11.27
CA TYR A 51 -2.47 -10.54 10.68
C TYR A 51 -3.57 -11.60 10.67
N SER A 52 -3.86 -12.14 9.49
CA SER A 52 -4.91 -13.14 9.30
C SER A 52 -4.36 -14.45 8.75
N PHE A 53 -4.91 -15.56 9.24
CA PHE A 53 -4.46 -16.92 8.97
C PHE A 53 -5.61 -17.71 8.35
N HIS A 54 -5.31 -18.40 7.24
CA HIS A 54 -6.30 -18.99 6.36
C HIS A 54 -5.87 -20.37 5.87
N THR A 55 -6.84 -21.22 5.55
CA THR A 55 -6.61 -22.55 4.96
C THR A 55 -6.62 -22.54 3.45
N SER A 56 -7.13 -21.47 2.82
CA SER A 56 -7.23 -21.32 1.36
C SER A 56 -7.10 -19.86 0.94
N GLN A 57 -6.75 -19.64 -0.33
CA GLN A 57 -6.68 -18.31 -0.94
C GLN A 57 -8.05 -17.61 -0.95
N GLU A 58 -9.13 -18.35 -1.16
CA GLU A 58 -10.50 -17.82 -1.12
C GLU A 58 -10.86 -17.28 0.26
N SER A 59 -10.47 -17.99 1.33
CA SER A 59 -10.69 -17.55 2.71
C SER A 59 -9.88 -16.28 3.03
N LEU A 60 -8.65 -16.20 2.50
CA LEU A 60 -7.83 -14.99 2.59
C LEU A 60 -8.50 -13.82 1.86
N GLN A 61 -8.95 -14.02 0.63
CA GLN A 61 -9.60 -12.96 -0.17
C GLN A 61 -10.82 -12.37 0.55
N VAL A 62 -11.69 -13.23 1.11
CA VAL A 62 -12.86 -12.76 1.88
C VAL A 62 -12.45 -11.89 3.07
N THR A 63 -11.33 -12.20 3.72
CA THR A 63 -10.84 -11.42 4.86
C THR A 63 -10.15 -10.14 4.42
N TYR A 64 -9.44 -10.20 3.31
CA TYR A 64 -8.84 -9.05 2.65
C TYR A 64 -9.90 -8.01 2.28
N ASP A 65 -10.98 -8.43 1.61
CA ASP A 65 -12.07 -7.54 1.21
C ASP A 65 -12.77 -6.90 2.43
N LYS A 66 -12.92 -7.67 3.52
CA LYS A 66 -13.45 -7.15 4.80
C LYS A 66 -12.51 -6.12 5.42
N LEU A 67 -11.20 -6.34 5.37
CA LEU A 67 -10.23 -5.37 5.86
C LEU A 67 -10.21 -4.11 5.00
N HIS A 68 -10.26 -4.25 3.67
CA HIS A 68 -10.38 -3.12 2.76
C HIS A 68 -11.60 -2.26 3.10
N ALA A 69 -12.80 -2.88 3.23
CA ALA A 69 -14.01 -2.19 3.63
C ALA A 69 -13.92 -1.56 5.03
N ALA A 70 -13.28 -2.24 5.99
CA ALA A 70 -13.09 -1.71 7.35
C ALA A 70 -12.17 -0.49 7.36
N TYR A 71 -11.08 -0.49 6.59
CA TYR A 71 -10.18 0.66 6.48
C TYR A 71 -10.87 1.83 5.79
N SER A 72 -11.60 1.59 4.70
CA SER A 72 -12.43 2.62 4.08
C SER A 72 -13.38 3.26 5.08
N ALA A 73 -14.09 2.44 5.88
CA ALA A 73 -14.98 2.95 6.91
C ALA A 73 -14.25 3.73 8.03
N ILE A 74 -13.03 3.32 8.42
CA ILE A 74 -12.22 4.03 9.42
C ILE A 74 -11.87 5.43 8.91
N PHE A 75 -11.33 5.54 7.70
CA PHE A 75 -10.95 6.84 7.12
C PHE A 75 -12.16 7.72 6.84
N SER A 76 -13.26 7.16 6.33
CA SER A 76 -14.52 7.92 6.16
C SER A 76 -15.07 8.44 7.50
N ARG A 77 -14.96 7.67 8.60
CA ARG A 77 -15.38 8.13 9.94
C ARG A 77 -14.49 9.22 10.51
N MET A 78 -13.26 9.35 10.01
CA MET A 78 -12.34 10.43 10.34
C MET A 78 -12.52 11.66 9.46
N ASP A 79 -13.48 11.63 8.51
CA ASP A 79 -13.74 12.71 7.55
C ASP A 79 -12.51 13.10 6.71
N LEU A 80 -11.74 12.09 6.30
CA LEU A 80 -10.55 12.27 5.48
C LEU A 80 -10.90 12.08 4.00
N ASP A 81 -10.32 12.90 3.14
CA ASP A 81 -10.32 12.69 1.70
C ASP A 81 -9.21 11.71 1.34
N PHE A 82 -9.57 10.45 1.04
CA PHE A 82 -8.62 9.37 0.82
C PHE A 82 -8.98 8.52 -0.39
N ARG A 83 -7.98 7.82 -0.93
CA ARG A 83 -8.13 6.86 -2.02
C ARG A 83 -7.38 5.57 -1.71
N PRO A 84 -8.02 4.39 -1.84
CA PRO A 84 -7.30 3.14 -1.95
C PRO A 84 -6.64 3.07 -3.34
N VAL A 85 -5.37 2.71 -3.41
CA VAL A 85 -4.60 2.59 -4.64
C VAL A 85 -3.90 1.25 -4.68
N LEU A 86 -3.76 0.67 -5.88
CA LEU A 86 -2.92 -0.51 -6.09
C LEU A 86 -1.46 -0.17 -5.80
N ALA A 87 -0.81 -1.00 -5.00
CA ALA A 87 0.56 -0.80 -4.56
C ALA A 87 1.43 -2.01 -4.88
N ASP A 88 2.74 -1.81 -4.85
CA ASP A 88 3.68 -2.92 -4.96
C ASP A 88 3.54 -3.85 -3.74
N THR A 89 3.71 -5.15 -3.96
CA THR A 89 3.74 -6.13 -2.87
C THR A 89 5.07 -6.09 -2.12
N GLY A 90 6.09 -5.46 -2.72
CA GLY A 90 7.34 -5.09 -2.07
C GLY A 90 8.07 -6.28 -1.44
N SER A 91 8.81 -6.00 -0.37
CA SER A 91 9.65 -6.99 0.33
C SER A 91 8.87 -7.96 1.23
N ILE A 92 7.60 -7.67 1.53
CA ILE A 92 6.73 -8.56 2.33
C ILE A 92 6.25 -9.73 1.47
N GLY A 93 6.17 -9.53 0.15
CA GLY A 93 5.68 -10.51 -0.82
C GLY A 93 4.16 -10.65 -0.80
N GLY A 94 3.61 -11.30 -1.83
CA GLY A 94 2.17 -11.50 -1.99
C GLY A 94 1.72 -11.33 -3.44
N SER A 95 0.41 -11.46 -3.68
CA SER A 95 -0.20 -11.35 -5.02
C SER A 95 -0.97 -10.05 -5.24
N SER A 96 -1.36 -9.34 -4.17
CA SER A 96 -2.11 -8.09 -4.25
C SER A 96 -1.84 -7.23 -3.02
N SER A 97 -1.61 -5.94 -3.24
CA SER A 97 -1.37 -4.93 -2.21
C SER A 97 -2.17 -3.68 -2.52
N HIS A 98 -2.77 -3.08 -1.50
CA HIS A 98 -3.49 -1.81 -1.59
C HIS A 98 -2.99 -0.89 -0.49
N GLU A 99 -2.70 0.35 -0.87
CA GLU A 99 -2.37 1.43 0.04
C GLU A 99 -3.52 2.42 0.13
N PHE A 100 -3.71 3.02 1.31
CA PHE A 100 -4.73 4.04 1.53
C PHE A 100 -4.04 5.39 1.70
N HIS A 101 -4.18 6.26 0.70
CA HIS A 101 -3.56 7.57 0.66
C HIS A 101 -4.56 8.66 0.99
N VAL A 102 -4.23 9.55 1.93
CA VAL A 102 -4.97 10.79 2.15
C VAL A 102 -4.47 11.84 1.18
N LEU A 103 -5.39 12.46 0.43
CA LEU A 103 -5.04 13.43 -0.60
C LEU A 103 -4.53 14.74 0.02
N ALA A 104 -3.27 15.06 -0.22
CA ALA A 104 -2.64 16.27 0.27
C ALA A 104 -1.61 16.81 -0.73
N GLN A 105 -1.52 18.14 -0.86
CA GLN A 105 -0.53 18.79 -1.75
C GLN A 105 0.93 18.53 -1.35
N ARG A 106 1.18 18.05 -0.12
CA ARG A 106 2.50 17.79 0.43
C ARG A 106 2.65 16.34 0.92
N GLY A 107 2.07 15.40 0.18
CA GLY A 107 2.33 13.96 0.35
C GLY A 107 3.77 13.62 -0.03
N GLU A 108 4.30 12.50 0.50
CA GLU A 108 5.59 11.96 0.05
C GLU A 108 5.44 11.04 -1.18
N ASP A 109 4.23 10.53 -1.43
CA ASP A 109 3.94 9.55 -2.47
C ASP A 109 3.16 10.18 -3.62
N ASP A 110 3.53 9.82 -4.84
CA ASP A 110 2.84 10.20 -6.07
C ASP A 110 1.87 9.07 -6.48
N ILE A 111 0.60 9.41 -6.67
CA ILE A 111 -0.44 8.47 -7.09
C ILE A 111 -1.00 8.86 -8.46
N ALA A 112 -1.18 7.87 -9.32
CA ALA A 112 -1.89 8.01 -10.59
C ALA A 112 -3.32 7.50 -10.42
N PHE A 113 -4.30 8.32 -10.79
CA PHE A 113 -5.70 7.91 -10.81
C PHE A 113 -6.37 8.35 -12.10
N SER A 114 -7.30 7.53 -12.57
CA SER A 114 -8.08 7.81 -13.77
C SER A 114 -9.13 8.89 -13.47
N ASP A 115 -9.36 9.77 -14.42
CA ASP A 115 -10.43 10.76 -14.42
C ASP A 115 -11.78 10.17 -14.87
N ALA A 116 -11.77 8.96 -15.44
CA ALA A 116 -12.94 8.32 -16.04
C ALA A 116 -13.29 6.95 -15.42
N SER A 117 -12.45 6.38 -14.56
CA SER A 117 -12.66 5.07 -13.93
C SER A 117 -12.17 5.05 -12.48
N ASP A 118 -12.48 3.97 -11.76
CA ASP A 118 -12.03 3.75 -10.38
C ASP A 118 -10.56 3.31 -10.26
N HIS A 119 -9.82 3.27 -11.38
CA HIS A 119 -8.42 2.88 -11.37
C HIS A 119 -7.57 3.92 -10.65
N ALA A 120 -6.86 3.47 -9.61
CA ALA A 120 -5.83 4.24 -8.94
C ALA A 120 -4.67 3.33 -8.54
N ALA A 121 -3.45 3.78 -8.77
CA ALA A 121 -2.23 3.04 -8.48
C ALA A 121 -1.13 3.99 -7.99
N HIS A 122 -0.22 3.46 -7.18
CA HIS A 122 1.07 4.11 -6.95
C HIS A 122 1.79 4.29 -8.29
N VAL A 123 2.50 5.40 -8.50
CA VAL A 123 3.19 5.67 -9.79
C VAL A 123 4.18 4.55 -10.17
N GLU A 124 4.77 3.87 -9.19
CA GLU A 124 5.64 2.71 -9.42
C GLU A 124 4.92 1.50 -10.03
N MET A 125 3.60 1.40 -9.86
CA MET A 125 2.75 0.32 -10.38
C MET A 125 1.89 0.74 -11.56
N ALA A 126 1.81 2.04 -11.86
CA ALA A 126 1.00 2.55 -12.96
C ALA A 126 1.61 2.12 -14.31
N GLU A 127 0.88 1.30 -15.06
CA GLU A 127 1.34 0.83 -16.36
C GLU A 127 1.48 2.00 -17.35
N ALA A 128 2.71 2.22 -17.83
CA ALA A 128 2.98 3.17 -18.90
C ALA A 128 2.65 2.53 -20.25
N VAL A 129 1.40 2.70 -20.70
CA VAL A 129 0.97 2.23 -22.02
C VAL A 129 1.72 3.01 -23.10
N MET A 130 2.35 2.29 -24.05
CA MET A 130 3.02 2.93 -25.18
C MET A 130 2.02 3.78 -25.98
N PRO A 131 2.36 5.05 -26.31
CA PRO A 131 1.52 5.87 -27.17
C PRO A 131 1.27 5.15 -28.50
N ALA A 132 0.01 5.10 -28.92
CA ALA A 132 -0.32 4.53 -30.23
C ALA A 132 0.20 5.46 -31.34
N GLY A 133 1.18 4.99 -32.11
CA GLY A 133 1.70 5.70 -33.28
C GLY A 133 3.22 5.61 -33.43
N GLU A 134 3.72 6.00 -34.61
CA GLU A 134 5.16 6.17 -34.81
C GLU A 134 5.62 7.45 -34.11
N ARG A 135 6.80 7.37 -33.48
CA ARG A 135 7.48 8.55 -32.94
C ARG A 135 7.62 9.57 -34.07
N ALA A 136 7.10 10.78 -33.86
CA ALA A 136 7.22 11.86 -34.83
C ALA A 136 8.70 12.09 -35.20
N ALA A 137 8.93 12.39 -36.48
CA ALA A 137 10.26 12.74 -36.96
C ALA A 137 10.82 13.92 -36.14
N PRO A 138 12.14 13.94 -35.86
CA PRO A 138 12.75 15.05 -35.14
C PRO A 138 12.49 16.37 -35.88
N SER A 139 11.96 17.35 -35.16
CA SER A 139 11.65 18.69 -35.69
C SER A 139 12.74 19.72 -35.41
N GLU A 140 13.70 19.41 -34.54
CA GLU A 140 14.83 20.29 -34.21
C GLU A 140 16.10 19.89 -34.96
N GLU A 141 16.87 20.88 -35.38
CA GLU A 141 18.22 20.69 -35.90
C GLU A 141 19.16 20.24 -34.78
N MET A 142 20.05 19.30 -35.10
CA MET A 142 21.03 18.77 -34.16
C MET A 142 21.99 19.88 -33.72
N ARG A 143 22.02 20.17 -32.41
CA ARG A 143 22.94 21.14 -31.81
C ARG A 143 23.61 20.56 -30.57
N VAL A 144 24.81 21.05 -30.30
CA VAL A 144 25.49 20.79 -29.03
C VAL A 144 24.79 21.63 -27.96
N VAL A 145 24.39 20.98 -26.88
CA VAL A 145 23.82 21.63 -25.69
C VAL A 145 24.69 21.28 -24.49
N ASP A 146 25.05 22.29 -23.71
CA ASP A 146 25.74 22.10 -22.46
C ASP A 146 24.76 21.49 -21.45
N THR A 147 25.09 20.30 -20.93
CA THR A 147 24.32 19.69 -19.84
C THR A 147 24.77 20.27 -18.49
N PRO A 148 23.85 20.50 -17.53
CA PRO A 148 24.18 20.94 -16.18
C PRO A 148 25.10 19.98 -15.41
#